data_AF-A0A0F6MNR6-F1
#
_entry.id   AF-A0A0F6MNR6-F1
#
_cell.length_a   1.000
_cell.length_b   1.000
_cell.length_c   1.000
_cell.angle_alpha   90.00
_cell.angle_beta   90.00
_cell.angle_gamma   90.00
#
_symmetry.space_group_name_H-M   'P 1'
#
loop_
_entity.id
_entity.type
_entity.pdbx_description
1 polymer ?
#
loop_
_entity_poly.entity_id
_entity_poly.type
_entity_poly.pdbx_seq_one_letter_code
_entity_poly.pdbx_strand_id
1 'polypeptide(L)'
;MKIIKKISFLTAIMIYFVFCFACSKDSDKGGYKTNYKAIADALNKQCPTKIDENIQLDAVEYIESSHTLQYVYSFTEMVKENNTPEVWNIIEAATREALITEFKSQTNIEQFRKDKLNMSFVYKDKDKELLFTIVLNSGEY
;
A
#
# COMPACT_ATOMS: atom_id res chain seq x y z
N MET A 1 -2.33 2.45 24.68
CA MET A 1 -2.07 3.80 24.13
C MET A 1 -0.84 3.93 23.21
N LYS A 2 -0.19 2.83 22.75
CA LYS A 2 0.96 2.90 21.83
C LYS A 2 0.63 2.63 20.36
N ILE A 3 -0.49 1.95 20.08
CA ILE A 3 -0.88 1.52 18.72
C ILE A 3 -1.40 2.71 17.89
N ILE A 4 -2.12 3.64 18.52
CA ILE A 4 -2.72 4.82 17.85
C ILE A 4 -1.65 5.78 17.28
N LYS A 5 -0.45 5.82 17.89
CA LYS A 5 0.66 6.64 17.38
C LYS A 5 1.39 6.03 16.18
N LYS A 6 1.34 4.70 16.00
CA LYS A 6 2.05 4.01 14.90
C LYS A 6 1.24 4.01 13.59
N ILE A 7 -0.09 3.87 13.66
CA ILE A 7 -0.98 4.07 12.50
C ILE A 7 -0.83 5.50 11.94
N SER A 8 -0.62 6.48 12.81
CA SER A 8 -0.30 7.86 12.44
C SER A 8 0.99 8.03 11.62
N PHE A 9 1.89 7.03 11.58
CA PHE A 9 3.15 7.11 10.85
C PHE A 9 3.03 6.58 9.41
N LEU A 10 2.27 5.49 9.21
CA LEU A 10 1.89 4.99 7.89
C LEU A 10 1.04 6.02 7.13
N THR A 11 0.10 6.66 7.83
CA THR A 11 -0.67 7.77 7.28
C THR A 11 0.21 8.99 7.03
N ALA A 12 1.19 9.30 7.88
CA ALA A 12 2.12 10.41 7.66
C ALA A 12 3.02 10.23 6.42
N ILE A 13 3.49 9.00 6.12
CA ILE A 13 4.25 8.71 4.90
C ILE A 13 3.35 8.88 3.66
N MET A 14 2.12 8.36 3.70
CA MET A 14 1.11 8.60 2.65
C MET A 14 0.80 10.10 2.47
N ILE A 15 0.68 10.85 3.57
CA ILE A 15 0.39 12.30 3.59
C ILE A 15 1.54 13.11 2.99
N TYR A 16 2.81 12.77 3.28
CA TYR A 16 3.96 13.51 2.77
C TYR A 16 4.14 13.35 1.25
N PHE A 17 3.81 12.17 0.71
CA PHE A 17 3.98 11.90 -0.72
C PHE A 17 2.82 12.41 -1.59
N VAL A 18 1.58 12.38 -1.11
CA VAL A 18 0.43 12.96 -1.83
C VAL A 18 0.57 14.48 -2.01
N PHE A 19 1.17 15.18 -1.04
CA PHE A 19 1.34 16.64 -1.10
C PHE A 19 2.48 17.11 -2.02
N CYS A 20 3.50 16.29 -2.28
CA CYS A 20 4.67 16.70 -3.06
C CYS A 20 4.56 16.47 -4.58
N PHE A 21 3.60 15.67 -5.06
CA PHE A 21 3.46 15.35 -6.50
C PHE A 21 2.21 15.91 -7.16
N ALA A 22 1.44 16.73 -6.43
CA ALA A 22 0.39 17.56 -7.03
C ALA A 22 1.03 18.65 -7.91
N CYS A 23 1.34 18.33 -9.17
CA CYS A 23 1.20 19.17 -10.37
C CYS A 23 2.31 18.91 -11.41
N SER A 24 2.05 17.99 -12.34
CA SER A 24 2.42 18.21 -13.74
C SER A 24 1.14 18.57 -14.50
N LYS A 25 1.04 19.85 -14.90
CA LYS A 25 -0.07 20.38 -15.70
C LYS A 25 -0.03 19.70 -17.06
N ASP A 26 -1.01 18.85 -17.39
CA ASP A 26 -1.19 18.37 -18.75
C ASP A 26 -2.04 19.40 -19.50
N SER A 27 -1.47 20.01 -20.54
CA SER A 27 -2.02 21.21 -21.20
C SER A 27 -3.13 20.95 -22.22
N ASP A 28 -3.64 19.72 -22.34
CA ASP A 28 -4.53 19.38 -23.46
C ASP A 28 -5.95 18.93 -23.04
N LYS A 29 -6.20 18.58 -21.78
CA LYS A 29 -7.56 18.19 -21.31
C LYS A 29 -7.80 18.50 -19.84
N GLY A 30 -7.86 19.79 -19.46
CA GLY A 30 -8.64 20.31 -18.32
C GLY A 30 -8.60 19.60 -16.95
N GLY A 31 -7.62 18.76 -16.66
CA GLY A 31 -7.58 17.94 -15.45
C GLY A 31 -6.15 17.52 -15.09
N TYR A 32 -5.88 17.42 -13.79
CA TYR A 32 -4.60 16.97 -13.26
C TYR A 32 -4.52 15.44 -13.40
N LYS A 33 -3.53 14.92 -14.14
CA LYS A 33 -3.27 13.47 -14.22
C LYS A 33 -2.20 13.08 -13.22
N THR A 34 -2.53 12.19 -12.30
CA THR A 34 -1.59 11.66 -11.31
C THR A 34 -0.54 10.77 -11.99
N ASN A 35 0.75 11.02 -11.76
CA ASN A 35 1.83 10.17 -12.26
C ASN A 35 2.18 9.09 -11.21
N TYR A 36 1.48 7.96 -11.28
CA TYR A 36 1.66 6.86 -10.33
C TYR A 36 3.03 6.18 -10.41
N LYS A 37 3.68 6.20 -11.58
CA LYS A 37 5.07 5.72 -11.70
C LYS A 37 6.02 6.58 -10.88
N ALA A 38 5.87 7.91 -10.95
CA ALA A 38 6.67 8.83 -10.14
C ALA A 38 6.42 8.66 -8.64
N ILE A 39 5.15 8.42 -8.24
CA ILE A 39 4.80 8.12 -6.84
C ILE A 39 5.50 6.82 -6.39
N ALA A 40 5.39 5.74 -7.16
CA ALA A 40 6.05 4.47 -6.85
C ALA A 40 7.56 4.63 -6.75
N ASP A 41 8.21 5.30 -7.71
CA ASP A 41 9.65 5.53 -7.71
C ASP A 41 10.11 6.36 -6.51
N ALA A 42 9.29 7.33 -6.09
CA ALA A 42 9.61 8.19 -4.95
C ALA A 42 9.49 7.42 -3.62
N LEU A 43 8.47 6.58 -3.46
CA LEU A 43 8.32 5.68 -2.32
C LEU A 43 9.42 4.61 -2.28
N ASN A 44 9.77 4.06 -3.44
CA ASN A 44 10.77 3.01 -3.56
C ASN A 44 12.19 3.47 -3.18
N LYS A 45 12.49 4.78 -3.30
CA LYS A 45 13.75 5.37 -2.80
C LYS A 45 13.91 5.28 -1.28
N GLN A 46 12.81 5.16 -0.56
CA GLN A 46 12.82 4.96 0.89
C GLN A 46 12.82 3.47 1.25
N CYS A 47 12.72 2.57 0.28
CA CYS A 47 12.67 1.14 0.55
C CYS A 47 14.10 0.53 0.61
N PRO A 48 14.31 -0.51 1.44
CA PRO A 48 13.38 -1.03 2.43
C PRO A 48 13.24 -0.09 3.64
N THR A 49 12.02 0.07 4.17
CA THR A 49 11.75 0.86 5.38
C THR A 49 10.82 0.10 6.33
N LYS A 50 11.17 0.08 7.62
CA LYS A 50 10.28 -0.42 8.67
C LYS A 50 9.10 0.53 8.85
N ILE A 51 7.89 0.01 8.67
CA ILE A 51 6.64 0.76 8.84
C ILE A 51 5.96 0.44 10.18
N ASP A 52 6.27 -0.73 10.75
CA ASP A 52 6.01 -1.09 12.15
C ASP A 52 7.18 -1.94 12.66
N GLU A 53 7.12 -2.30 13.95
CA GLU A 53 8.08 -3.15 14.65
C GLU A 53 8.33 -4.48 13.93
N ASN A 54 7.24 -5.07 13.41
CA ASN A 54 7.25 -6.40 12.79
C ASN A 54 6.96 -6.39 11.28
N ILE A 55 6.87 -5.21 10.66
CA ILE A 55 6.51 -5.07 9.24
C ILE A 55 7.45 -4.09 8.55
N GLN A 56 8.00 -4.53 7.42
CA GLN A 56 8.86 -3.73 6.54
C GLN A 56 8.19 -3.58 5.19
N LEU A 57 8.17 -2.36 4.66
CA LEU A 57 7.88 -2.09 3.26
C LEU A 57 9.17 -2.31 2.46
N ASP A 58 9.20 -3.33 1.62
CA ASP A 58 10.37 -3.73 0.83
C ASP A 58 10.45 -3.02 -0.51
N ALA A 59 9.31 -2.76 -1.15
CA ALA A 59 9.24 -2.10 -2.44
C ALA A 59 7.86 -1.51 -2.73
N VAL A 60 7.83 -0.51 -3.61
CA VAL A 60 6.60 -0.02 -4.23
C VAL A 60 6.78 0.04 -5.74
N GLU A 61 5.81 -0.50 -6.47
CA GLU A 61 5.84 -0.62 -7.92
C GLU A 61 4.52 -0.13 -8.52
N TYR A 62 4.59 0.55 -9.66
CA TYR A 62 3.40 0.85 -10.45
C TYR A 62 3.36 -0.08 -11.67
N ILE A 63 2.30 -0.89 -11.75
CA ILE A 63 2.05 -1.84 -12.82
C ILE A 63 1.09 -1.20 -13.81
N GLU A 64 1.62 -0.73 -14.93
CA GLU A 64 0.88 0.07 -15.90
C GLU A 64 -0.25 -0.71 -16.60
N SER A 65 -0.03 -1.98 -16.91
CA SER A 65 -0.99 -2.84 -17.62
C SER A 65 -2.31 -3.05 -16.86
N SER A 66 -2.26 -3.06 -15.53
CA SER A 66 -3.41 -3.25 -14.65
C SER A 66 -3.79 -1.99 -13.88
N HIS A 67 -3.16 -0.85 -14.19
CA HIS A 67 -3.30 0.40 -13.47
C HIS A 67 -3.23 0.19 -11.93
N THR A 68 -2.22 -0.55 -11.47
CA THR A 68 -2.11 -0.97 -10.06
C THR A 68 -0.89 -0.37 -9.39
N LEU A 69 -1.07 0.20 -8.20
CA LEU A 69 0.03 0.53 -7.30
C LEU A 69 0.23 -0.63 -6.31
N GLN A 70 1.35 -1.34 -6.47
CA GLN A 70 1.70 -2.52 -5.69
C GLN A 70 2.67 -2.16 -4.56
N TYR A 71 2.34 -2.60 -3.36
CA TYR A 71 3.19 -2.50 -2.18
C TYR A 71 3.65 -3.91 -1.79
N VAL A 72 4.96 -4.09 -1.62
CA VAL A 72 5.56 -5.37 -1.22
C VAL A 72 6.04 -5.25 0.22
N TYR A 73 5.47 -6.06 1.10
CA TYR A 73 5.78 -6.10 2.52
C TYR A 73 6.46 -7.40 2.92
N SER A 74 7.27 -7.34 3.98
CA SER A 74 7.71 -8.51 4.72
C SER A 74 7.37 -8.38 6.20
N PHE A 75 6.88 -9.47 6.77
CA PHE A 75 6.91 -9.64 8.22
C PHE A 75 8.33 -9.99 8.66
N THR A 76 8.89 -9.22 9.58
CA THR A 76 10.32 -9.34 9.92
C THR A 76 10.62 -10.48 10.89
N GLU A 77 9.60 -11.07 11.51
CA GLU A 77 9.74 -12.12 12.52
C GLU A 77 8.96 -13.40 12.20
N MET A 78 7.96 -13.33 11.31
CA MET A 78 7.14 -14.48 10.97
C MET A 78 7.80 -15.35 9.91
N VAL A 79 7.58 -16.66 10.03
CA VAL A 79 8.01 -17.69 9.07
C VAL A 79 6.77 -18.42 8.60
N LYS A 80 6.65 -18.67 7.30
CA LYS A 80 5.46 -19.27 6.70
C LYS A 80 5.12 -20.63 7.32
N GLU A 81 6.12 -21.48 7.52
CA GLU A 81 6.00 -22.85 8.01
C GLU A 81 5.52 -22.93 9.46
N ASN A 82 5.64 -21.84 10.23
CA ASN A 82 5.21 -21.80 11.63
C ASN A 82 3.68 -21.71 11.79
N ASN A 83 2.94 -21.51 10.71
CA ASN A 83 1.49 -21.35 10.72
C ASN A 83 0.83 -22.24 9.66
N THR A 84 -0.42 -22.62 9.91
CA THR A 84 -1.22 -23.38 8.94
C THR A 84 -1.79 -22.46 7.86
N PRO A 85 -2.19 -23.00 6.69
CA PRO A 85 -2.92 -22.23 5.69
C PRO A 85 -4.20 -21.57 6.22
N GLU A 86 -4.90 -22.22 7.16
CA GLU A 86 -6.10 -21.65 7.79
C GLU A 86 -5.78 -20.38 8.60
N VAL A 87 -4.68 -20.40 9.36
CA VAL A 87 -4.21 -19.21 10.10
C VAL A 87 -3.87 -18.08 9.13
N TRP A 88 -3.17 -18.40 8.03
CA TRP A 88 -2.85 -17.39 7.01
C TRP A 88 -4.08 -16.81 6.33
N ASN A 89 -5.10 -17.62 6.05
CA ASN A 89 -6.38 -17.15 5.50
C ASN A 89 -7.11 -16.18 6.45
N ILE A 90 -7.09 -16.46 7.76
CA ILE A 90 -7.66 -15.57 8.78
C ILE A 90 -6.91 -14.24 8.81
N ILE A 91 -5.57 -14.28 8.75
CA ILE A 91 -4.73 -13.08 8.73
C ILE A 91 -4.98 -12.27 7.45
N GLU A 92 -5.05 -12.91 6.29
CA GLU A 92 -5.36 -12.25 5.01
C GLU A 92 -6.71 -11.55 5.08
N ALA A 93 -7.75 -12.23 5.55
CA ALA A 93 -9.09 -11.67 5.66
C ALA A 93 -9.15 -10.46 6.60
N ALA A 94 -8.55 -10.56 7.79
CA ALA A 94 -8.47 -9.47 8.75
C ALA A 94 -7.67 -8.28 8.20
N THR A 95 -6.58 -8.55 7.48
CA THR A 95 -5.75 -7.51 6.85
C THR A 95 -6.51 -6.80 5.73
N ARG A 96 -7.25 -7.54 4.90
CA ARG A 96 -8.10 -6.97 3.85
C ARG A 96 -9.15 -6.04 4.44
N GLU A 97 -9.85 -6.46 5.49
CA GLU A 97 -10.87 -5.63 6.16
C GLU A 97 -10.27 -4.36 6.76
N ALA A 98 -9.10 -4.47 7.41
CA ALA A 98 -8.39 -3.33 7.97
C ALA A 98 -7.97 -2.32 6.89
N LEU A 99 -7.41 -2.79 5.77
CA LEU A 99 -7.03 -1.93 4.64
C LEU A 99 -8.25 -1.21 4.05
N ILE A 100 -9.36 -1.91 3.80
CA ILE A 100 -10.59 -1.31 3.28
C ILE A 100 -11.12 -0.24 4.24
N THR A 101 -11.16 -0.54 5.53
CA THR A 101 -11.65 0.38 6.56
C THR A 101 -10.81 1.65 6.63
N GLU A 102 -9.48 1.49 6.67
CA GLU A 102 -8.54 2.60 6.72
C GLU A 102 -8.68 3.48 5.48
N PHE A 103 -8.71 2.87 4.29
CA PHE A 103 -8.79 3.61 3.04
C PHE A 103 -10.13 4.32 2.84
N LYS A 104 -11.27 3.70 3.20
CA LYS A 104 -12.57 4.37 3.14
C LYS A 104 -12.63 5.61 4.04
N SER A 105 -11.91 5.60 5.15
CA SER A 105 -11.86 6.74 6.08
C SER A 105 -10.97 7.89 5.60
N GLN A 106 -10.08 7.64 4.64
CA GLN A 106 -9.09 8.58 4.15
C GLN A 106 -9.61 9.43 2.98
N THR A 107 -9.63 10.76 3.18
CA THR A 107 -9.96 11.72 2.10
C THR A 107 -8.84 11.86 1.08
N ASN A 108 -7.59 11.67 1.51
CA ASN A 108 -6.38 11.76 0.69
C ASN A 108 -6.27 10.67 -0.40
N ILE A 109 -7.09 9.62 -0.36
CA ILE A 109 -7.12 8.59 -1.41
C ILE A 109 -8.28 8.77 -2.41
N GLU A 110 -9.07 9.83 -2.27
CA GLU A 110 -10.16 10.12 -3.20
C GLU A 110 -9.66 10.25 -4.65
N GLN A 111 -8.45 10.79 -4.84
CA GLN A 111 -7.83 10.86 -6.17
C GLN A 111 -7.57 9.47 -6.75
N PHE A 112 -7.17 8.49 -5.93
CA PHE A 112 -6.94 7.12 -6.40
C PHE A 112 -8.24 6.48 -6.87
N ARG A 113 -9.35 6.73 -6.15
CA ARG A 113 -10.70 6.30 -6.59
C ARG A 113 -11.13 6.97 -7.89
N LYS A 114 -10.93 8.29 -8.02
CA LYS A 114 -11.25 9.05 -9.25
C LYS A 114 -10.47 8.55 -10.46
N ASP A 115 -9.20 8.24 -10.26
CA ASP A 115 -8.32 7.73 -11.31
C ASP A 115 -8.56 6.24 -11.62
N LYS A 116 -9.41 5.56 -10.83
CA LYS A 116 -9.68 4.11 -10.93
C LYS A 116 -8.43 3.26 -10.72
N LEU A 117 -7.53 3.73 -9.87
CA LEU A 117 -6.31 3.02 -9.51
C LEU A 117 -6.67 1.75 -8.73
N ASN A 118 -5.99 0.65 -9.01
CA ASN A 118 -6.04 -0.55 -8.17
C ASN A 118 -4.88 -0.53 -7.16
N MET A 119 -5.05 -1.19 -6.02
CA MET A 119 -3.98 -1.38 -5.05
C MET A 119 -3.73 -2.86 -4.80
N SER A 120 -2.46 -3.26 -4.78
CA SER A 120 -2.03 -4.63 -4.47
C SER A 120 -1.08 -4.61 -3.28
N PHE A 121 -1.28 -5.53 -2.34
CA PHE A 121 -0.49 -5.67 -1.12
C PHE A 121 0.05 -7.09 -1.06
N VAL A 122 1.33 -7.25 -1.41
CA VAL A 122 2.03 -8.54 -1.41
C VAL A 122 2.70 -8.72 -0.07
N TYR A 123 2.32 -9.73 0.70
CA TYR A 123 2.92 -10.03 2.00
C TYR A 123 3.83 -11.24 1.91
N LYS A 124 5.07 -11.05 2.38
CA LYS A 124 6.08 -12.09 2.50
C LYS A 124 6.45 -12.33 3.96
N ASP A 125 7.02 -13.49 4.24
CA ASP A 125 7.59 -13.79 5.55
C ASP A 125 9.03 -13.23 5.66
N LYS A 126 9.70 -13.52 6.78
CA LYS A 126 11.07 -13.03 7.02
C LYS A 126 12.08 -13.56 6.01
N ASP A 127 11.82 -14.75 5.47
CA ASP A 127 12.67 -15.48 4.51
C ASP A 127 12.28 -15.15 3.04
N LYS A 128 11.39 -14.17 2.86
CA LYS A 128 10.90 -13.64 1.58
C LYS A 128 10.01 -14.61 0.82
N GLU A 129 9.47 -15.63 1.49
CA GLU A 129 8.45 -16.49 0.92
C GLU A 129 7.10 -15.76 0.85
N LEU A 130 6.36 -15.97 -0.26
CA LEU A 130 5.02 -15.41 -0.40
C LEU A 130 4.06 -16.06 0.61
N LEU A 131 3.38 -15.21 1.38
CA LEU A 131 2.30 -15.59 2.29
C LEU A 131 0.94 -15.44 1.59
N PHE A 132 0.61 -14.22 1.18
CA PHE A 132 -0.66 -13.90 0.51
C PHE A 132 -0.55 -12.55 -0.24
N THR A 133 -1.51 -12.31 -1.14
CA THR A 133 -1.63 -11.05 -1.89
C THR A 133 -3.06 -10.55 -1.81
N ILE A 134 -3.24 -9.33 -1.31
CA ILE A 134 -4.54 -8.66 -1.28
C ILE A 134 -4.61 -7.67 -2.44
N VAL A 135 -5.60 -7.84 -3.31
CA VAL A 135 -5.93 -6.87 -4.35
C VAL A 135 -7.22 -6.15 -3.97
N LEU A 136 -7.17 -4.81 -3.99
CA LEU A 136 -8.30 -3.91 -3.80
C LEU A 136 -8.51 -3.12 -5.09
N ASN A 137 -9.65 -3.30 -5.72
CA ASN A 137 -10.06 -2.49 -6.86
C ASN A 137 -10.61 -1.15 -6.38
N SER A 138 -10.58 -0.12 -7.23
CA SER A 138 -10.95 1.26 -6.88
C SER A 138 -12.38 1.46 -6.33
N GLY A 139 -13.26 0.46 -6.44
CA GLY A 139 -14.62 0.49 -5.87
C GLY A 139 -14.76 -0.21 -4.50
N GLU A 140 -13.73 -0.90 -4.04
CA GLU A 140 -13.76 -1.65 -2.76
C GLU A 140 -13.35 -0.78 -1.56
N TYR A 141 -12.59 0.29 -1.81
CA TYR A 141 -12.01 1.18 -0.82
C TYR A 141 -12.36 2.64 -1.09
#